data_AF-A0A1F7UFI2-F1
#
_entry.id   AF-A0A1F7UFI2-F1
#
_cell.length_a   1.000
_cell.length_b   1.000
_cell.length_c   1.000
_cell.angle_alpha   90.00
_cell.angle_beta   90.00
_cell.angle_gamma   90.00
#
_symmetry.space_group_name_H-M   'P 1'
#
loop_
_entity.id
_entity.type
_entity.pdbx_description
1 polymer ?
#
loop_
_entity_poly.entity_id
_entity_poly.type
_entity_poly.pdbx_seq_one_letter_code
_entity_poly.pdbx_strand_id
1 'polypeptide(L)'
;MGKILSYLSQILVLLVQGLIRVYQATLSPDHGLVQKPYGHCRFYPTCSLYAHEALGRFGLVRGFWLAGKRVLRCNPFHAPEVDLVPEHH
;
A
#
# COMPACT_ATOMS: atom_id res chain seq x y z
N MET A 1 -23.55 1.66 -18.69
CA MET A 1 -22.99 0.51 -17.93
C MET A 1 -21.66 0.78 -17.22
N GLY A 2 -20.92 1.87 -17.53
CA GLY A 2 -19.60 2.14 -16.91
C GLY A 2 -19.59 2.89 -15.57
N LYS A 3 -20.61 3.71 -15.27
CA LYS A 3 -20.63 4.51 -14.04
C LYS A 3 -20.78 3.65 -12.78
N ILE A 4 -21.67 2.67 -12.79
CA ILE A 4 -21.89 1.75 -11.66
C ILE A 4 -20.62 0.94 -11.35
N LEU A 5 -19.94 0.43 -12.39
CA LEU A 5 -18.69 -0.30 -12.21
C LEU A 5 -17.58 0.59 -11.63
N SER A 6 -17.51 1.86 -12.04
CA SER A 6 -16.59 2.86 -11.47
C SER A 6 -16.91 3.18 -10.00
N TYR A 7 -18.18 3.38 -9.65
CA TYR A 7 -18.58 3.65 -8.26
C TYR A 7 -18.30 2.46 -7.34
N LEU A 8 -18.62 1.25 -7.78
CA LEU A 8 -18.32 0.03 -7.03
C LEU A 8 -16.82 -0.15 -6.83
N SER A 9 -16.02 0.11 -7.86
CA SER A 9 -14.55 0.12 -7.77
C SER A 9 -14.06 1.17 -6.77
N GLN A 10 -14.60 2.39 -6.79
CA GLN A 10 -14.20 3.46 -5.87
C GLN A 10 -14.57 3.15 -4.43
N ILE A 11 -15.78 2.62 -4.17
CA ILE A 11 -16.19 2.19 -2.83
C ILE A 11 -15.24 1.10 -2.34
N LEU A 12 -14.91 0.13 -3.19
CA LEU A 12 -14.00 -0.96 -2.82
C LEU A 12 -12.56 -0.46 -2.56
N VAL A 13 -12.06 0.51 -3.33
CA VAL A 13 -10.76 1.16 -3.07
C VAL A 13 -10.77 1.85 -1.71
N LEU A 14 -11.83 2.60 -1.39
CA LEU A 14 -11.96 3.28 -0.09
C LEU A 14 -12.03 2.30 1.06
N LEU A 15 -12.74 1.18 0.90
CA LEU A 15 -12.78 0.11 1.89
C LEU A 15 -11.39 -0.47 2.14
N VAL A 16 -10.64 -0.77 1.07
CA VAL A 16 -9.27 -1.30 1.20
C VAL A 16 -8.32 -0.28 1.82
N GLN A 17 -8.39 1.00 1.41
CA GLN A 17 -7.61 2.07 2.04
C GLN A 17 -7.93 2.22 3.53
N GLY A 18 -9.21 2.11 3.90
CA GLY A 18 -9.66 2.10 5.30
C GLY A 18 -9.05 0.93 6.09
N LEU A 19 -9.07 -0.28 5.52
CA LEU A 19 -8.43 -1.45 6.14
C LEU A 19 -6.91 -1.27 6.31
N ILE A 20 -6.23 -0.68 5.32
CA ILE A 20 -4.80 -0.36 5.41
C ILE A 20 -4.53 0.62 6.56
N ARG A 21 -5.38 1.64 6.74
CA ARG A 21 -5.27 2.61 7.84
C ARG A 21 -5.49 1.96 9.21
N VAL A 22 -6.49 1.09 9.33
CA VAL A 22 -6.75 0.33 10.57
C VAL A 22 -5.56 -0.57 10.89
N TYR A 23 -5.01 -1.27 9.90
CA TYR A 23 -3.80 -2.06 10.05
C TYR A 23 -2.59 -1.20 10.48
N GLN A 24 -2.38 -0.05 9.84
CA GLN A 24 -1.32 0.91 10.18
C GLN A 24 -1.42 1.38 11.63
N ALA A 25 -2.63 1.65 12.12
CA ALA A 25 -2.87 2.15 13.47
C ALA A 25 -2.74 1.07 14.56
N THR A 26 -3.03 -0.20 14.24
CA THR A 26 -3.15 -1.27 15.24
C THR A 26 -1.96 -2.23 15.24
N LEU A 27 -1.66 -2.84 14.08
CA LEU A 27 -0.79 -4.01 13.96
C LEU A 27 0.51 -3.73 13.22
N SER A 28 0.66 -2.55 12.60
CA SER A 28 1.84 -2.25 11.80
C SER A 28 3.09 -2.13 12.68
N PRO A 29 4.16 -2.90 12.39
CA PRO A 29 5.44 -2.79 13.09
C PRO A 29 6.17 -1.46 12.86
N ASP A 30 5.78 -0.71 11.84
CA ASP A 30 6.41 0.56 11.45
C ASP A 30 5.77 1.78 12.12
N HIS A 31 4.44 1.78 12.31
CA HIS A 31 3.65 2.95 12.74
C HIS A 31 2.62 2.65 13.86
N GLY A 32 2.50 1.39 14.29
CA GLY A 32 1.48 0.94 15.23
C GLY A 32 2.00 0.62 16.62
N LEU A 33 1.11 0.08 17.46
CA LEU A 33 1.36 -0.21 18.88
C LEU A 33 2.41 -1.31 19.14
N VAL A 34 2.80 -2.06 18.10
CA VAL A 34 3.73 -3.20 18.16
C VAL A 34 5.02 -2.86 17.41
N GLN A 35 5.54 -1.65 17.61
CA GLN A 35 6.76 -1.20 16.93
C GLN A 35 7.94 -2.12 17.29
N LYS A 36 8.53 -2.77 16.27
CA LYS A 36 9.66 -3.70 16.44
C LYS A 36 10.92 -3.14 15.78
N PRO A 37 12.08 -3.18 16.47
CA PRO A 37 13.33 -2.60 15.96
C PRO A 37 13.91 -3.29 14.71
N TYR A 38 13.42 -4.48 14.36
CA TYR A 38 13.96 -5.30 13.26
C TYR A 38 12.98 -5.50 12.09
N GLY A 39 11.83 -4.83 12.12
CA GLY A 39 10.71 -5.10 11.23
C GLY A 39 10.35 -3.94 10.31
N HIS A 40 11.31 -3.10 9.92
CA HIS A 40 11.02 -1.90 9.14
C HIS A 40 10.91 -2.19 7.64
N CYS A 41 9.85 -1.69 6.98
CA CYS A 41 9.78 -1.75 5.52
C CYS A 41 11.04 -1.08 4.94
N ARG A 42 11.70 -1.76 4.00
CA ARG A 42 12.96 -1.28 3.39
C ARG A 42 12.74 -0.10 2.44
N PHE A 43 11.50 0.17 2.06
CA PHE A 43 11.21 1.27 1.16
C PHE A 43 10.67 2.50 1.88
N TYR A 44 11.02 3.67 1.36
CA TYR A 44 10.35 4.93 1.67
C TYR A 44 9.57 5.44 0.44
N PRO A 45 8.28 5.82 0.57
CA PRO A 45 7.41 5.58 1.73
C PRO A 45 7.25 4.07 2.01
N THR A 46 6.71 3.74 3.19
CA THR A 46 6.50 2.34 3.56
C THR A 46 5.56 1.62 2.59
N CYS A 47 5.67 0.30 2.57
CA CYS A 47 4.97 -0.60 1.68
C CYS A 47 3.44 -0.43 1.78
N SER A 48 2.93 -0.18 3.00
CA SER A 48 1.51 0.09 3.24
C SER A 48 1.08 1.48 2.77
N LEU A 49 1.92 2.50 2.91
CA LEU A 49 1.65 3.85 2.42
C LEU A 49 1.68 3.90 0.88
N TYR A 50 2.67 3.23 0.27
CA TYR A 50 2.72 3.02 -1.16
C TYR A 50 1.47 2.29 -1.67
N ALA A 51 1.02 1.24 -0.98
CA ALA A 51 -0.20 0.52 -1.35
C ALA A 51 -1.43 1.42 -1.28
N HIS A 52 -1.57 2.21 -0.22
CA HIS A 52 -2.67 3.16 -0.05
C HIS A 52 -2.71 4.17 -1.22
N GLU A 53 -1.57 4.75 -1.58
CA GLU A 53 -1.47 5.70 -2.68
C GLU A 53 -1.69 5.04 -4.05
N ALA A 54 -1.08 3.88 -4.30
CA ALA A 54 -1.23 3.14 -5.56
C ALA A 54 -2.68 2.72 -5.82
N LEU A 55 -3.40 2.26 -4.79
CA LEU A 55 -4.82 1.94 -4.89
C LEU A 55 -5.68 3.18 -5.19
N GLY A 56 -5.34 4.33 -4.60
CA GLY A 56 -6.04 5.58 -4.84
C GLY A 56 -5.84 6.13 -6.26
N ARG A 57 -4.65 5.96 -6.82
CA ARG A 57 -4.27 6.51 -8.13
C ARG A 57 -4.62 5.60 -9.30
N PHE A 58 -4.45 4.29 -9.14
CA PHE A 58 -4.58 3.32 -10.21
C PHE A 58 -5.77 2.36 -10.06
N GLY A 59 -6.58 2.54 -9.01
CA GLY A 59 -7.66 1.64 -8.66
C GLY A 59 -7.17 0.30 -8.13
N LEU A 60 -8.10 -0.64 -7.90
CA LEU A 60 -7.79 -1.91 -7.26
C LEU A 60 -6.81 -2.78 -8.04
N VAL A 61 -7.07 -3.05 -9.31
CA VAL A 61 -6.30 -4.05 -10.06
C VAL A 61 -4.84 -3.62 -10.22
N ARG A 62 -4.62 -2.43 -10.78
CA ARG A 62 -3.27 -1.90 -11.01
C ARG A 62 -2.59 -1.46 -9.71
N GLY A 63 -3.33 -0.84 -8.79
CA GLY A 63 -2.80 -0.44 -7.48
C GLY A 63 -2.37 -1.65 -6.65
N PHE A 64 -3.15 -2.74 -6.66
CA PHE A 64 -2.79 -3.98 -5.98
C PHE A 64 -1.59 -4.67 -6.62
N TRP A 65 -1.51 -4.69 -7.96
CA TRP A 65 -0.35 -5.21 -8.67
C TRP A 65 0.95 -4.47 -8.29
N LEU A 66 0.91 -3.14 -8.30
CA LEU A 66 2.02 -2.28 -7.90
C LEU A 66 2.42 -2.52 -6.44
N ALA A 67 1.45 -2.53 -5.54
CA ALA A 67 1.67 -2.79 -4.12
C ALA A 67 2.28 -4.18 -3.88
N GLY A 68 1.72 -5.22 -4.49
CA GLY A 68 2.18 -6.60 -4.38
C GLY A 68 3.63 -6.76 -4.85
N LYS A 69 3.97 -6.20 -6.02
CA LYS A 69 5.35 -6.22 -6.54
C LYS A 69 6.34 -5.58 -5.56
N ARG A 70 5.95 -4.52 -4.86
CA ARG A 70 6.81 -3.87 -3.87
C ARG A 70 6.94 -4.68 -2.58
N VAL A 71 5.83 -5.20 -2.05
CA VAL A 71 5.84 -6.04 -0.84
C VAL A 71 6.73 -7.28 -1.04
N LEU A 72 6.68 -7.92 -2.20
CA LEU A 72 7.54 -9.07 -2.51
C LEU A 72 9.05 -8.72 -2.51
N ARG A 73 9.40 -7.48 -2.87
CA ARG A 73 10.79 -6.99 -2.80
C ARG A 73 11.20 -6.57 -1.39
N CYS A 74 10.24 -6.27 -0.51
CA CYS A 74 10.52 -5.81 0.84
C CYS A 74 10.88 -6.98 1.76
N ASN A 75 12.16 -7.32 1.80
CA ASN A 75 12.72 -8.35 2.67
C ASN A 75 14.00 -7.84 3.37
N PRO A 76 14.49 -8.51 4.43
CA PRO A 76 15.65 -8.05 5.21
C PRO A 76 16.95 -7.91 4.42
N PHE A 77 17.07 -8.55 3.27
CA PHE A 77 18.26 -8.51 2.40
C PHE A 77 18.16 -7.43 1.31
N HIS A 78 17.04 -6.72 1.24
CA HIS A 78 16.89 -5.58 0.34
C HIS A 78 17.45 -4.30 1.00
N ALA A 79 18.28 -3.56 0.27
CA ALA A 79 18.82 -2.30 0.74
C ALA A 79 17.68 -1.27 0.90
N PRO A 80 17.78 -0.32 1.85
CA PRO A 80 16.82 0.75 1.95
C PRO A 80 16.78 1.60 0.66
N GLU A 81 15.59 1.81 0.09
CA GLU A 81 15.40 2.51 -1.18
C GLU A 81 14.21 3.48 -1.12
N VAL A 82 14.31 4.63 -1.80
CA VAL A 82 13.19 5.53 -2.05
C VAL A 82 12.52 5.14 -3.37
N ASP A 83 11.30 4.64 -3.29
CA ASP A 83 10.53 4.20 -4.46
C ASP A 83 9.14 4.88 -4.35
N LEU A 84 8.80 5.82 -5.23
CA LEU A 84 7.53 6.53 -5.18
C LEU A 84 6.51 5.88 -6.11
N VAL A 85 5.21 6.07 -5.84
CA VAL A 85 4.17 5.60 -6.77
C VAL A 85 4.34 6.36 -8.10
N PRO A 86 4.45 5.67 -9.25
CA PRO A 86 4.74 6.29 -10.54
C PRO A 86 3.60 7.23 -10.99
N GLU A 87 3.92 8.25 -11.79
CA GLU A 87 2.93 9.18 -12.36
C GLU A 87 1.97 8.53 -13.35
N HIS A 88 2.47 7.57 -14.14
CA HIS A 88 1.71 6.88 -15.18
C HIS A 88 2.05 5.38 -15.20
N HIS A 89 1.05 4.52 -15.43
CA HIS A 89 1.17 3.05 -15.48
C HIS A 89 0.07 2.40 -16.33
#